data_AF-A0A0M0JFM5-F1
#
_entry.id   AF-A0A0M0JFM5-F1
#
_cell.length_a   1.000
_cell.length_b   1.000
_cell.length_c   1.000
_cell.angle_alpha   90.00
_cell.angle_beta   90.00
_cell.angle_gamma   90.00
#
_symmetry.space_group_name_H-M   'P 1'
#
loop_
_entity.id
_entity.type
_entity.pdbx_description
1 polymer ?
#
loop_
_entity_poly.entity_id
_entity_poly.type
_entity_poly.pdbx_seq_one_letter_code
_entity_poly.pdbx_strand_id
1 'polypeptide(L)'
;MTDSREELMLLNVPDDVGVRLRKFLAGDEGVRLEVAFAPNGNPEVYVDGMPLHASLTSLPTVVEVHKSIDGSTFFKAGEIGRVLVTQPLVAAASPAAAELPDGLTPPAVDIRRRKWRKRPARDPAEVEHVAVELEALRGGSLKPEFELIKVEQEVPIEKPLPPPPPAAMPPSLKMKLVVSRSEDRARIQAKIEAVTKACDAARDKLKALGG
;
A
#
# COMPACT_ATOMS: atom_id res chain seq x y z
N MET A 1 22.19 9.38 27.61
CA MET A 1 20.72 9.52 27.51
C MET A 1 20.28 8.60 26.40
N THR A 2 19.73 7.44 26.73
CA THR A 2 18.95 6.65 25.78
C THR A 2 17.71 7.49 25.44
N ASP A 3 17.59 7.89 24.18
CA ASP A 3 16.41 8.60 23.67
C ASP A 3 15.23 7.62 23.68
N SER A 4 14.51 7.54 24.80
CA SER A 4 13.36 6.65 24.98
C SER A 4 12.14 7.23 24.27
N ARG A 5 12.18 7.28 22.93
CA ARG A 5 11.01 7.68 22.13
C ARG A 5 9.96 6.59 22.16
N GLU A 6 8.69 6.98 22.29
CA GLU A 6 7.56 6.07 22.14
C GLU A 6 7.51 5.58 20.69
N GLU A 7 7.50 4.26 20.48
CA GLU A 7 7.26 3.65 19.18
C GLU A 7 5.78 3.28 19.05
N LEU A 8 5.11 3.82 18.03
CA LEU A 8 3.69 3.65 17.82
C LEU A 8 3.44 2.86 16.54
N MET A 9 2.54 1.88 16.62
CA MET A 9 2.10 1.07 15.50
C MET A 9 0.60 0.82 15.56
N LEU A 10 -0.01 0.53 14.41
CA LEU A 10 -1.39 0.08 14.35
C LEU A 10 -1.46 -1.43 14.44
N LEU A 11 -2.47 -1.93 15.15
CA LEU A 11 -2.84 -3.33 15.15
C LEU A 11 -4.13 -3.49 14.35
N ASN A 12 -4.05 -4.18 13.21
CA ASN A 12 -5.21 -4.55 12.41
C ASN A 12 -5.60 -6.00 12.71
N VAL A 13 -6.82 -6.19 13.19
CA VAL A 13 -7.36 -7.49 13.62
C VAL A 13 -8.58 -7.89 12.80
N PRO A 14 -8.87 -9.19 12.68
CA PRO A 14 -10.15 -9.68 12.17
C PRO A 14 -11.34 -9.05 12.90
N ASP A 15 -12.46 -8.88 12.21
CA ASP A 15 -13.63 -8.16 12.75
C ASP A 15 -14.18 -8.78 14.03
N ASP A 16 -14.21 -10.12 14.12
CA ASP A 16 -14.66 -10.88 15.28
C ASP A 16 -13.77 -10.62 16.50
N VAL A 17 -12.45 -10.61 16.31
CA VAL A 17 -11.46 -10.24 17.32
C VAL A 17 -11.60 -8.77 17.70
N GLY A 18 -11.81 -7.89 16.72
CA GLY A 18 -11.98 -6.45 16.93
C GLY A 18 -13.20 -6.11 17.78
N VAL A 19 -14.33 -6.80 17.60
CA VAL A 19 -15.52 -6.62 18.44
C VAL A 19 -15.22 -6.97 19.90
N ARG A 20 -14.55 -8.10 20.14
CA ARG A 20 -14.17 -8.55 21.48
C ARG A 20 -13.19 -7.59 22.16
N LEU A 21 -12.14 -7.15 21.45
CA LEU A 21 -11.17 -6.19 21.98
C LEU A 21 -11.83 -4.85 22.32
N ARG A 22 -12.81 -4.38 21.54
CA ARG A 22 -13.56 -3.16 21.86
C ARG A 22 -14.37 -3.29 23.14
N LYS A 23 -15.02 -4.43 23.39
CA LYS A 23 -15.72 -4.70 24.66
C LYS A 23 -14.74 -4.74 25.84
N PHE A 24 -13.57 -5.36 25.67
CA PHE A 24 -12.53 -5.34 26.70
C PHE A 24 -12.03 -3.93 27.02
N LEU A 25 -11.77 -3.11 25.99
CA LEU A 25 -11.36 -1.73 26.18
C LEU A 25 -12.45 -0.86 26.83
N ALA A 26 -13.72 -1.22 26.68
CA ALA A 26 -14.84 -0.59 27.38
C ALA A 26 -15.00 -1.06 28.83
N GLY A 27 -14.31 -2.12 29.25
CA GLY A 27 -14.36 -2.68 30.60
C GLY A 27 -15.38 -3.81 30.81
N ASP A 28 -15.98 -4.35 29.75
CA ASP A 28 -17.10 -5.29 29.84
C ASP A 28 -16.66 -6.77 30.00
N GLU A 29 -15.69 -7.22 29.21
CA GLU A 29 -15.24 -8.63 29.15
C GLU A 29 -13.71 -8.69 29.21
N GLY A 30 -13.14 -9.72 29.84
CA GLY A 30 -11.69 -9.95 29.83
C GLY A 30 -11.24 -10.60 28.52
N VAL A 31 -10.50 -9.88 27.68
CA VAL A 31 -9.79 -10.45 26.52
C VAL A 31 -8.29 -10.33 26.77
N ARG A 32 -7.56 -11.43 26.59
CA ARG A 32 -6.10 -11.46 26.70
C ARG A 32 -5.49 -11.28 25.31
N LEU A 33 -4.86 -10.12 25.09
CA LEU A 33 -4.08 -9.83 23.90
C LEU A 33 -2.59 -9.94 24.23
N GLU A 34 -1.87 -10.77 23.51
CA GLU A 34 -0.42 -10.92 23.62
C GLU A 34 0.22 -10.65 22.26
N VAL A 35 1.23 -9.77 22.25
CA VAL A 35 2.01 -9.41 21.07
C VAL A 35 3.47 -9.55 21.42
N ALA A 36 4.17 -10.38 20.65
CA ALA A 36 5.61 -10.61 20.79
C ALA A 36 6.28 -10.49 19.43
N PHE A 37 7.60 -10.27 19.45
CA PHE A 37 8.43 -10.34 18.27
C PHE A 37 9.46 -11.45 18.49
N ALA A 38 9.44 -12.45 17.62
CA ALA A 38 10.44 -13.50 17.63
C ALA A 38 11.84 -12.92 17.31
N PRO A 39 12.94 -13.62 17.63
CA PRO A 39 14.30 -13.12 17.38
C PRO A 39 14.61 -12.79 15.91
N ASN A 40 13.87 -13.39 14.98
CA ASN A 40 13.95 -13.09 13.54
C ASN A 40 13.16 -11.83 13.13
N GLY A 41 12.53 -11.14 14.09
CA GLY A 41 11.70 -9.95 13.87
C GLY A 41 10.27 -10.25 13.42
N ASN A 42 9.89 -11.52 13.28
CA ASN A 42 8.51 -11.86 12.91
C ASN A 42 7.59 -11.63 14.10
N PRO A 43 6.44 -10.96 13.89
CA PRO A 43 5.49 -10.76 14.95
C PRO A 43 4.71 -12.05 15.25
N GLU A 44 4.43 -12.26 16.51
CA GLU A 44 3.55 -13.31 17.02
C GLU A 44 2.42 -12.64 17.80
N VAL A 45 1.17 -12.93 17.42
CA VAL A 45 -0.01 -12.33 18.04
C VAL A 45 -0.95 -13.43 18.50
N TYR A 46 -1.35 -13.37 19.76
CA TYR A 46 -2.28 -14.30 20.37
C TYR A 46 -3.46 -13.55 20.99
N VAL A 47 -4.66 -14.09 20.80
CA VAL A 47 -5.88 -13.58 21.41
C VAL A 47 -6.56 -14.72 22.15
N ASP A 48 -6.66 -14.61 23.47
CA ASP A 48 -7.11 -15.69 24.37
C ASP A 48 -6.36 -17.02 24.13
N GLY A 49 -5.04 -16.91 23.92
CA GLY A 49 -4.16 -18.04 23.65
C GLY A 49 -4.26 -18.60 22.22
N MET A 50 -5.15 -18.08 21.38
CA MET A 50 -5.30 -18.50 19.99
C MET A 50 -4.38 -17.70 19.07
N PRO A 51 -3.48 -18.34 18.29
CA PRO A 51 -2.54 -17.64 17.43
C PRO A 51 -3.25 -17.05 16.20
N LEU A 52 -2.79 -15.87 15.79
CA LEU A 52 -3.13 -15.24 14.51
C LEU A 52 -1.90 -15.21 13.61
N HIS A 53 -2.11 -15.37 12.29
CA HIS A 53 -1.07 -15.04 11.32
C HIS A 53 -0.84 -13.54 11.37
N ALA A 54 0.40 -13.11 11.61
CA ALA A 54 0.74 -11.70 11.77
C ALA A 54 1.86 -11.30 10.81
N SER A 55 1.77 -10.09 10.26
CA SER A 55 2.81 -9.49 9.44
C SER A 55 2.95 -8.01 9.74
N LEU A 56 4.19 -7.53 9.89
CA LEU A 56 4.48 -6.11 10.03
C LEU A 56 4.65 -5.51 8.64
N THR A 57 3.71 -4.66 8.23
CA THR A 57 3.65 -4.09 6.88
C THR A 57 3.74 -2.56 6.95
N SER A 58 4.33 -1.92 5.93
CA SER A 58 4.42 -0.46 5.86
C SER A 58 3.08 0.17 5.42
N LEU A 59 2.74 1.33 5.97
CA LEU A 59 1.65 2.16 5.46
C LEU A 59 2.16 3.04 4.32
N PRO A 60 1.32 3.31 3.30
CA PRO A 60 1.69 4.27 2.27
C PRO A 60 1.72 5.70 2.80
N THR A 61 0.98 6.01 3.87
CA THR A 61 0.93 7.35 4.47
C THR A 61 1.58 7.37 5.85
N VAL A 62 2.34 8.43 6.16
CA VAL A 62 2.76 8.72 7.54
C VAL A 62 1.58 9.33 8.30
N VAL A 63 1.27 8.77 9.46
CA VAL A 63 0.14 9.21 10.30
C VAL A 63 0.69 9.79 11.60
N GLU A 64 0.41 11.07 11.84
CA GLU A 64 0.85 11.73 13.07
C GLU A 64 -0.16 11.54 14.20
N VAL A 65 0.34 11.16 15.37
CA VAL A 65 -0.47 10.98 16.57
C VAL A 65 -0.39 12.26 17.40
N HIS A 66 -1.55 12.81 17.72
CA HIS A 66 -1.68 14.02 18.50
C HIS A 66 -2.45 13.76 19.79
N LYS A 67 -1.97 14.34 20.89
CA LYS A 67 -2.69 14.36 22.17
C LYS A 67 -3.25 15.77 22.39
N SER A 68 -4.44 15.84 22.97
CA SER A 68 -5.11 17.09 23.32
C SER A 68 -5.84 16.92 24.64
N ILE A 69 -5.86 17.96 25.46
CA ILE A 69 -6.61 18.00 26.72
C ILE A 69 -7.96 18.71 26.50
N ASP A 70 -7.98 19.73 25.64
CA ASP A 70 -9.11 20.63 25.41
C ASP A 70 -9.85 20.39 24.09
N GLY A 71 -9.32 19.53 23.22
CA GLY A 71 -9.85 19.26 21.88
C GLY A 71 -9.58 20.37 20.87
N SER A 72 -8.84 21.42 21.24
CA SER A 72 -8.55 22.58 20.39
C SER A 72 -7.06 22.73 20.09
N THR A 73 -6.23 22.47 21.09
CA THR A 73 -4.77 22.50 20.97
C THR A 73 -4.24 21.08 20.92
N PHE A 74 -3.45 20.78 19.90
CA PHE A 74 -2.93 19.45 19.62
C PHE A 74 -1.41 19.43 19.71
N PHE A 75 -0.86 18.47 20.45
CA PHE A 75 0.58 18.27 20.60
C PHE A 75 0.99 16.95 19.96
N LYS A 76 1.99 16.98 19.07
CA LYS A 76 2.52 15.77 18.43
C LYS A 76 3.12 14.86 19.50
N ALA A 77 2.59 13.65 19.59
CA ALA A 77 3.06 12.59 20.50
C ALA A 77 3.93 11.56 19.77
N GLY A 78 3.68 11.34 18.48
CA GLY A 78 4.45 10.39 17.68
C GLY A 78 3.96 10.29 16.26
N GLU A 79 4.43 9.26 15.57
CA GLU A 79 4.05 8.97 14.20
C GLU A 79 3.97 7.47 13.98
N ILE A 80 3.10 7.08 13.04
CA ILE A 80 2.82 5.70 12.68
C ILE A 80 3.08 5.58 11.18
N GLY A 81 4.02 4.72 10.82
CA GLY A 81 4.32 4.38 9.42
C GLY A 81 4.16 2.89 9.12
N ARG A 82 3.81 2.07 10.11
CA ARG A 82 3.68 0.61 9.98
C ARG A 82 2.43 0.12 10.70
N VAL A 83 1.94 -1.02 10.23
CA VAL A 83 0.77 -1.71 10.76
C VAL A 83 1.08 -3.19 10.90
N LEU A 84 0.72 -3.72 12.05
CA LEU A 84 0.71 -5.14 12.33
C LEU A 84 -0.63 -5.70 11.83
N VAL A 85 -0.60 -6.35 10.66
CA VAL A 85 -1.79 -6.97 10.06
C VAL A 85 -1.91 -8.39 10.58
N THR A 86 -3.09 -8.73 11.09
CA THR A 86 -3.37 -10.08 11.59
C THR A 86 -4.53 -10.73 10.83
N GLN A 87 -4.45 -12.04 10.65
CA GLN A 87 -5.46 -12.86 9.99
C GLN A 87 -5.67 -14.18 10.75
N PRO A 88 -6.87 -14.80 10.64
CA PRO A 88 -7.07 -16.13 11.20
C PRO A 88 -6.14 -17.15 10.55
N LEU A 89 -5.68 -18.14 11.32
CA LEU A 89 -4.74 -19.18 10.83
C LEU A 89 -5.29 -20.00 9.64
N VAL A 90 -6.61 -20.02 9.46
CA VAL A 90 -7.29 -20.71 8.35
C VAL A 90 -7.15 -19.96 7.02
N ALA A 91 -6.74 -18.69 7.03
CA ALA A 91 -6.48 -17.93 5.83
C ALA A 91 -5.20 -18.44 5.14
N ALA A 92 -5.32 -18.85 3.87
CA ALA A 92 -4.28 -19.56 3.13
C ALA A 92 -3.00 -18.74 2.83
N ALA A 93 -2.94 -17.45 3.18
CA ALA A 93 -1.80 -16.60 2.89
C ALA A 93 -1.52 -15.64 4.05
N SER A 94 -0.27 -15.58 4.49
CA SER A 94 0.23 -14.46 5.30
C SER A 94 0.05 -13.14 4.52
N PRO A 95 -0.29 -12.01 5.17
CA PRO A 95 -0.33 -10.69 4.54
C PRO A 95 1.09 -10.19 4.19
N ALA A 96 1.78 -10.89 3.29
CA ALA A 96 3.20 -10.70 2.99
C ALA A 96 3.51 -9.48 2.10
N ALA A 97 2.60 -8.53 1.98
CA ALA A 97 2.90 -7.29 1.27
C ALA A 97 3.88 -6.46 2.12
N ALA A 98 4.97 -6.00 1.50
CA ALA A 98 5.93 -5.10 2.14
C ALA A 98 5.29 -3.75 2.52
N GLU A 99 4.28 -3.33 1.75
CA GLU A 99 3.52 -2.10 1.96
C GLU A 99 2.04 -2.32 1.61
N LEU A 100 1.14 -1.70 2.38
CA LEU A 100 -0.29 -1.70 2.07
C LEU A 100 -0.61 -0.80 0.86
N PRO A 101 -1.58 -1.20 0.02
CA PRO A 101 -2.01 -0.38 -1.11
C PRO A 101 -2.76 0.90 -0.68
N ASP A 102 -3.46 0.82 0.46
CA ASP A 102 -4.38 1.83 0.97
C ASP A 102 -3.83 2.55 2.20
N GLY A 103 -4.19 3.82 2.35
CA GLY A 103 -4.07 4.53 3.63
C GLY A 103 -5.26 4.24 4.55
N LEU A 104 -5.22 4.77 5.78
CA LEU A 104 -6.22 4.46 6.81
C LEU A 104 -7.62 5.03 6.53
N THR A 105 -7.71 6.12 5.78
CA THR A 105 -8.97 6.83 5.57
C THR A 105 -9.58 6.50 4.21
N PRO A 106 -10.91 6.49 4.05
CA PRO A 106 -11.55 6.18 2.76
C PRO A 106 -11.03 7.02 1.58
N PRO A 107 -10.73 8.33 1.72
CA PRO A 107 -10.14 9.11 0.64
C PRO A 107 -8.70 8.69 0.26
N ALA A 108 -8.02 7.88 1.08
CA ALA A 108 -6.67 7.38 0.88
C ALA A 108 -6.62 5.95 0.31
N VAL A 109 -7.74 5.41 -0.18
CA VAL A 109 -7.74 4.16 -0.96
C VAL A 109 -6.89 4.32 -2.23
N ASP A 110 -6.02 3.35 -2.46
CA ASP A 110 -5.04 3.23 -3.53
C ASP A 110 -4.22 4.52 -3.72
N ILE A 111 -3.81 5.14 -2.62
CA ILE A 111 -3.26 6.50 -2.63
C ILE A 111 -2.01 6.63 -3.52
N ARG A 112 -1.14 5.62 -3.50
CA ARG A 112 0.08 5.58 -4.32
C ARG A 112 -0.22 5.57 -5.82
N ARG A 113 -1.26 4.84 -6.23
CA ARG A 113 -1.62 4.72 -7.65
C ARG A 113 -2.42 5.93 -8.13
N ARG A 114 -3.29 6.48 -7.28
CA ARG A 114 -4.31 7.47 -7.67
C ARG A 114 -3.93 8.92 -7.38
N LYS A 115 -3.33 9.20 -6.22
CA LYS A 115 -3.10 10.57 -5.74
C LYS A 115 -1.64 10.99 -5.76
N TRP A 116 -0.72 10.06 -5.56
CA TRP A 116 0.69 10.41 -5.48
C TRP A 116 1.21 10.82 -6.85
N ARG A 117 1.95 11.93 -6.88
CA ARG A 117 2.66 12.35 -8.08
C ARG A 117 3.67 11.28 -8.42
N LYS A 118 3.52 10.67 -9.60
CA LYS A 118 4.49 9.71 -10.13
C LYS A 118 5.81 10.45 -10.33
N ARG A 119 6.86 9.94 -9.70
CA ARG A 119 8.23 10.39 -10.00
C ARG A 119 8.68 9.66 -11.27
N PRO A 120 9.55 10.27 -12.10
CA PRO A 120 10.23 9.54 -13.15
C PRO A 120 10.89 8.31 -12.54
N ALA A 121 10.77 7.16 -13.21
CA ALA A 121 11.54 5.99 -12.81
C ALA A 121 13.02 6.38 -12.83
N ARG A 122 13.73 6.06 -11.76
CA ARG A 122 15.19 6.14 -11.72
C ARG A 122 15.72 4.73 -11.88
N ASP A 123 16.80 4.57 -12.62
CA ASP A 123 17.50 3.30 -12.70
C ASP A 123 18.09 2.97 -11.32
N PRO A 124 17.72 1.85 -10.68
CA PRO A 124 18.27 1.47 -9.38
C PRO A 124 19.80 1.40 -9.37
N ALA A 125 20.41 0.93 -10.46
CA ALA A 125 21.86 0.85 -10.58
C ALA A 125 22.52 2.24 -10.59
N GLU A 126 21.89 3.19 -11.28
CA GLU A 126 22.33 4.59 -11.30
C GLU A 126 22.18 5.24 -9.92
N VAL A 127 21.08 4.98 -9.20
CA VAL A 127 20.88 5.50 -7.84
C VAL A 127 21.93 4.96 -6.87
N GLU A 128 22.26 3.68 -6.95
CA GLU A 128 23.30 3.06 -6.13
C GLU A 128 24.68 3.64 -6.44
N HIS A 129 25.03 3.77 -7.73
CA HIS A 129 26.28 4.39 -8.16
C HIS A 129 26.42 5.82 -7.64
N VAL A 130 25.37 6.64 -7.77
CA VAL A 130 25.34 8.01 -7.24
C VAL A 130 25.45 8.04 -5.72
N ALA A 131 24.82 7.09 -5.00
CA ALA A 131 24.94 7.02 -3.54
C ALA A 131 26.37 6.74 -3.10
N VAL A 132 27.04 5.77 -3.74
CA VAL A 132 28.45 5.42 -3.48
C VAL A 132 29.36 6.61 -3.79
N GLU A 133 29.14 7.30 -4.91
CA GLU A 133 29.92 8.47 -5.30
C GLU A 133 29.75 9.63 -4.29
N LEU A 134 28.52 9.90 -3.84
CA LEU A 134 28.24 10.92 -2.83
C LEU A 134 28.89 10.59 -1.47
N GLU A 135 28.90 9.31 -1.08
CA GLU A 135 29.59 8.82 0.12
C GLU A 135 31.10 9.07 0.01
N ALA A 136 31.70 8.77 -1.16
CA ALA A 136 33.12 9.00 -1.43
C ALA A 136 33.47 10.51 -1.42
N LEU A 137 32.61 11.36 -1.97
CA LEU A 137 32.75 12.82 -1.93
C LEU A 137 32.68 13.37 -0.50
N ARG A 138 31.81 12.82 0.34
CA ARG A 138 31.72 13.16 1.78
C ARG A 138 32.92 12.68 2.58
N GLY A 139 33.51 11.54 2.21
CA GLY A 139 34.65 10.91 2.89
C GLY A 139 36.00 11.61 2.71
N GLY A 140 36.10 12.60 1.81
CA GLY A 140 37.14 13.62 1.84
C GLY A 140 38.58 13.14 1.57
N SER A 141 38.90 12.76 0.33
CA SER A 141 40.30 12.81 -0.14
C SER A 141 40.55 13.80 -1.28
N LEU A 142 39.49 14.39 -1.85
CA LEU A 142 39.61 15.49 -2.80
C LEU A 142 38.55 16.53 -2.43
N LYS A 143 38.92 17.81 -2.40
CA LYS A 143 37.99 18.93 -2.48
C LYS A 143 37.78 19.22 -3.97
N PRO A 144 36.81 18.62 -4.66
CA PRO A 144 36.46 19.07 -5.99
C PRO A 144 35.86 20.47 -5.90
N GLU A 145 36.53 21.45 -6.50
CA GLU A 145 35.92 22.73 -6.80
C GLU A 145 34.95 22.50 -7.95
N PHE A 146 33.65 22.53 -7.66
CA PHE A 146 32.61 22.42 -8.67
C PHE A 146 32.24 23.81 -9.17
N GLU A 147 32.50 24.07 -10.46
CA GLU A 147 31.94 25.22 -11.15
C GLU A 147 30.81 24.75 -12.07
N LEU A 148 29.60 25.29 -11.88
CA LEU A 148 28.48 25.00 -12.77
C LEU A 148 28.68 25.75 -14.09
N ILE A 149 29.26 25.07 -15.07
CA ILE A 149 29.40 25.60 -16.42
C ILE A 149 28.05 25.43 -17.13
N LYS A 150 27.41 26.54 -17.53
CA LYS A 150 26.29 26.50 -18.48
C LYS A 150 26.81 26.07 -19.84
N VAL A 151 26.59 24.82 -20.20
CA VAL A 151 26.81 24.36 -21.58
C VAL A 151 25.61 24.80 -22.40
N GLU A 152 25.76 25.89 -23.15
CA GLU A 152 24.83 26.26 -24.22
C GLU A 152 25.04 25.28 -25.37
N GLN A 153 24.34 24.15 -25.31
CA GLN A 153 24.32 23.19 -26.40
C GLN A 153 23.34 23.71 -27.45
N GLU A 154 23.84 24.36 -28.50
CA GLU A 154 23.05 24.60 -29.70
C GLU A 154 22.68 23.24 -30.29
N VAL A 155 21.45 22.80 -30.06
CA VAL A 155 20.88 21.66 -30.77
C VAL A 155 20.85 22.08 -32.24
N PRO A 156 21.56 21.38 -33.15
CA PRO A 156 21.47 21.70 -34.57
C PRO A 156 20.00 21.59 -34.96
N ILE A 157 19.40 22.70 -35.36
CA ILE A 157 18.06 22.69 -35.96
C ILE A 157 18.25 21.98 -37.30
N GLU A 158 17.92 20.69 -37.36
CA GLU A 158 17.74 20.00 -38.65
C GLU A 158 16.73 20.81 -39.45
N LYS A 159 17.19 21.37 -40.57
CA LYS A 159 16.31 22.05 -41.53
C LYS A 159 15.21 21.04 -41.90
N PRO A 160 13.92 21.38 -41.74
CA PRO A 160 12.85 20.44 -42.06
C PRO A 160 13.01 19.98 -43.51
N LEU A 161 13.11 18.67 -43.74
CA LEU A 161 13.03 18.10 -45.08
C LEU A 161 11.70 18.57 -45.72
N PRO A 162 11.66 18.90 -47.02
CA PRO A 162 10.40 19.19 -47.69
C PRO A 162 9.42 18.03 -47.49
N PRO A 163 8.12 18.32 -47.29
CA PRO A 163 7.14 17.29 -47.01
C PRO A 163 7.12 16.26 -48.16
N PRO A 164 7.08 14.96 -47.85
CA PRO A 164 6.94 13.96 -48.89
C PRO A 164 5.65 14.21 -49.68
N PRO A 165 5.64 13.93 -51.01
CA PRO A 165 4.42 14.01 -51.80
C PRO A 165 3.33 13.16 -51.15
N PRO A 166 2.04 13.55 -51.25
CA PRO A 166 0.96 12.88 -50.54
C PRO A 166 0.89 11.42 -50.97
N ALA A 167 1.48 10.54 -50.15
CA ALA A 167 1.22 9.13 -50.20
C ALA A 167 -0.28 8.95 -49.91
N ALA A 168 -0.97 8.21 -50.78
CA ALA A 168 -2.35 7.81 -50.56
C ALA A 168 -2.48 7.32 -49.11
N MET A 169 -3.27 8.03 -48.30
CA MET A 169 -3.50 7.66 -46.92
C MET A 169 -3.99 6.21 -46.90
N PRO A 170 -3.35 5.28 -46.18
CA PRO A 170 -4.08 4.11 -45.73
C PRO A 170 -5.26 4.63 -44.90
N PRO A 171 -6.47 4.03 -45.03
CA PRO A 171 -7.65 4.52 -44.32
C PRO A 171 -7.32 4.65 -42.84
N SER A 172 -7.43 5.88 -42.33
CA SER A 172 -7.24 6.20 -40.92
C SER A 172 -8.08 5.25 -40.09
N LEU A 173 -7.46 4.35 -39.33
CA LEU A 173 -8.15 3.61 -38.29
C LEU A 173 -8.58 4.64 -37.23
N LYS A 174 -9.82 5.08 -37.33
CA LYS A 174 -10.50 5.79 -36.26
C LYS A 174 -10.72 4.77 -35.14
N MET A 175 -9.79 4.68 -34.19
CA MET A 175 -10.04 3.97 -32.95
C MET A 175 -11.09 4.75 -32.17
N LYS A 176 -12.37 4.36 -32.32
CA LYS A 176 -13.37 4.66 -31.31
C LYS A 176 -13.03 3.82 -30.09
N LEU A 177 -12.68 4.46 -28.98
CA LEU A 177 -12.82 3.84 -27.66
C LEU A 177 -14.32 3.62 -27.44
N VAL A 178 -14.82 2.48 -27.90
CA VAL A 178 -16.14 1.99 -27.54
C VAL A 178 -15.99 1.43 -26.13
N VAL A 179 -16.36 2.23 -25.13
CA VAL A 179 -16.69 1.67 -23.81
C VAL A 179 -18.00 0.91 -23.99
N SER A 180 -17.91 -0.40 -24.21
CA SER A 180 -19.05 -1.34 -24.25
C SER A 180 -19.69 -1.44 -22.87
N ARG A 181 -20.43 -0.40 -22.48
CA ARG A 181 -21.06 -0.28 -21.15
C ARG A 181 -22.31 -1.14 -20.96
N SER A 182 -22.59 -2.11 -21.83
CA SER A 182 -23.79 -2.97 -21.74
C SER A 182 -23.50 -4.47 -21.76
N GLU A 183 -22.61 -4.96 -22.63
CA GLU A 183 -22.40 -6.41 -22.81
C GLU A 183 -21.59 -7.04 -21.66
N ASP A 184 -20.64 -6.30 -21.09
CA ASP A 184 -19.86 -6.79 -19.95
C ASP A 184 -20.67 -6.82 -18.65
N ARG A 185 -21.59 -5.88 -18.44
CA ARG A 185 -22.43 -5.85 -17.22
C ARG A 185 -23.39 -7.04 -17.18
N ALA A 186 -24.02 -7.40 -18.30
CA ALA A 186 -24.90 -8.57 -18.38
C ALA A 186 -24.13 -9.87 -18.14
N ARG A 187 -22.91 -9.98 -18.70
CA ARG A 187 -22.04 -11.16 -18.51
C ARG A 187 -21.51 -11.28 -17.08
N ILE A 188 -21.14 -10.16 -16.47
CA ILE A 188 -20.72 -10.09 -15.06
C ILE A 188 -21.91 -10.41 -14.14
N GLN A 189 -23.10 -9.86 -14.41
CA GLN A 189 -24.31 -10.14 -13.64
C GLN A 189 -24.71 -11.63 -13.73
N ALA A 190 -24.64 -12.22 -14.92
CA ALA A 190 -24.90 -13.66 -15.11
C ALA A 190 -23.91 -14.55 -14.35
N LYS A 191 -22.63 -14.14 -14.27
CA LYS A 191 -21.63 -14.84 -13.45
C LYS A 191 -21.92 -14.73 -11.96
N ILE A 192 -22.33 -13.55 -11.49
CA ILE A 192 -22.71 -13.35 -10.08
C ILE A 192 -23.92 -14.21 -9.74
N GLU A 193 -24.97 -14.20 -10.56
CA GLU A 193 -26.16 -15.02 -10.35
C GLU A 193 -25.87 -16.53 -10.36
N ALA A 194 -25.00 -16.99 -11.27
CA ALA A 194 -24.58 -18.38 -11.32
C ALA A 194 -23.83 -18.82 -10.05
N VAL A 195 -22.92 -17.98 -9.55
CA VAL A 195 -22.18 -18.23 -8.30
C VAL A 195 -23.14 -18.22 -7.11
N THR A 196 -24.06 -17.26 -7.03
CA THR A 196 -25.02 -17.15 -5.93
C THR A 196 -25.93 -18.39 -5.88
N LYS A 197 -26.44 -18.84 -7.04
CA LYS A 197 -27.25 -20.05 -7.15
C LYS A 197 -26.48 -21.32 -6.76
N ALA A 198 -25.19 -21.40 -7.11
CA ALA A 198 -24.35 -22.52 -6.69
C ALA A 198 -24.12 -22.52 -5.17
N CYS A 199 -23.92 -21.36 -4.56
CA CYS A 199 -23.81 -21.21 -3.11
C CYS A 199 -25.11 -21.59 -2.38
N ASP A 200 -26.27 -21.18 -2.90
CA ASP A 200 -27.57 -21.53 -2.31
C ASP A 200 -27.84 -23.04 -2.42
N ALA A 201 -27.56 -23.66 -3.57
CA ALA A 201 -27.70 -25.11 -3.74
C ALA A 201 -26.74 -25.90 -2.83
N ALA A 202 -25.52 -25.40 -2.63
CA ALA A 202 -24.58 -25.99 -1.68
C ALA A 202 -25.08 -25.84 -0.23
N ARG A 203 -25.64 -24.69 0.14
CA ARG A 203 -26.24 -24.44 1.45
C ARG A 203 -27.44 -25.35 1.71
N ASP A 204 -28.30 -25.56 0.72
CA ASP A 204 -29.48 -26.42 0.85
C ASP A 204 -29.08 -27.90 0.95
N LYS A 205 -28.04 -28.34 0.21
CA LYS A 205 -27.44 -29.66 0.41
C LYS A 205 -26.84 -29.83 1.81
N LEU A 206 -26.20 -28.78 2.34
CA LEU A 206 -25.62 -28.82 3.68
C LEU A 206 -26.71 -28.90 4.77
N LYS A 207 -27.83 -28.20 4.59
CA LYS A 207 -29.01 -28.31 5.46
C LYS A 207 -29.68 -29.69 5.38
N ALA A 208 -29.72 -30.30 4.20
CA ALA A 208 -30.28 -31.65 4.02
C ALA A 208 -29.41 -32.76 4.61
N LEU A 209 -28.12 -32.50 4.85
CA LEU A 209 -27.17 -33.44 5.49
C LEU A 209 -27.02 -33.22 7.00
N GLY A 210 -27.53 -32.09 7.52
CA GLY A 210 -27.45 -31.69 8.93
C GLY A 210 -28.78 -31.76 9.68
N GLY A 211 -29.75 -32.52 9.16
CA GLY A 211 -31.01 -32.87 9.83
C GLY A 211 -31.01 -34.34 10.24
#